data_AF-A0ABD0YHK7-F1
#
_entry.id   AF-A0ABD0YHK7-F1
#
_cell.length_a   1.000
_cell.length_b   1.000
_cell.length_c   1.000
_cell.angle_alpha   90.00
_cell.angle_beta   90.00
_cell.angle_gamma   90.00
#
_symmetry.space_group_name_H-M   'P 1'
#
loop_
_entity.id
_entity.type
_entity.pdbx_description
1 polymer ?
#
loop_
_entity_poly.entity_id
_entity_poly.type
_entity_poly.pdbx_seq_one_letter_code
_entity_poly.pdbx_strand_id
1 'polypeptide(L)'
;MFHKNKTQETTETGGHSGFDGSKSKTYKDQNINVLLPDSSQGNLAADVVTVGSAVLGSQVFVELWHPKNRHPNTDGVFGLGIPYVYEEKLPPPPFYKVLSTAEDQLITLYFGKDKSEIAFGGIDYSLVKTETIAFAPITVHDCWTIEIERITVSGKDICPEGCQAMLDTAAEGIMAPGGQVLAVRELTRHAKTDGFFSCSKLAQLPSIKFYIGGKVFELEAKDYAVKVGYNT
;
A
#
# COMPACT_ATOMS: atom_id res chain seq x y z
N MET A 1 4.75 11.36 -1.07
CA MET A 1 5.48 12.63 -1.27
C MET A 1 5.43 13.42 0.03
N PHE A 2 6.47 13.36 0.85
CA PHE A 2 6.62 14.20 2.04
C PHE A 2 7.42 15.45 1.64
N HIS A 3 6.81 16.63 1.74
CA HIS A 3 7.57 17.87 1.57
C HIS A 3 8.32 18.16 2.88
N LYS A 4 9.65 18.19 2.79
CA LYS A 4 10.54 18.53 3.91
C LYS A 4 10.45 20.02 4.22
N ASN A 5 10.21 20.38 5.48
CA ASN A 5 10.64 21.70 5.97
C ASN A 5 12.18 21.72 5.89
N LYS A 6 12.72 22.69 5.16
CA LYS A 6 14.16 22.87 4.80
C LYS A 6 15.13 23.06 5.99
N THR A 7 14.75 22.74 7.22
CA THR A 7 15.51 23.08 8.44
C THR A 7 16.14 21.89 9.16
N GLN A 8 16.04 20.66 8.65
CA GLN A 8 16.71 19.49 9.24
C GLN A 8 17.60 18.81 8.19
N GLU A 9 18.92 19.02 8.30
CA GLU A 9 19.94 18.41 7.44
C GLU A 9 20.17 16.94 7.81
N THR A 10 20.08 16.06 6.81
CA THR A 10 20.06 14.60 6.91
C THR A 10 21.46 13.99 6.98
N THR A 11 21.63 12.86 7.68
CA THR A 11 22.77 11.96 7.49
C THR A 11 22.46 11.03 6.31
N GLU A 12 23.31 10.98 5.29
CA GLU A 12 23.10 10.05 4.16
C GLU A 12 23.68 8.67 4.53
N THR A 13 22.84 7.63 4.52
CA THR A 13 23.32 6.24 4.65
C THR A 13 22.80 5.41 3.49
N GLY A 14 23.70 4.91 2.65
CA GLY A 14 23.35 4.04 1.51
C GLY A 14 22.39 4.67 0.49
N GLY A 15 22.47 5.98 0.28
CA GLY A 15 21.61 6.72 -0.66
C GLY A 15 20.25 7.18 -0.10
N HIS A 16 19.99 6.94 1.19
CA HIS A 16 18.77 7.37 1.88
C HIS A 16 19.02 8.54 2.83
N SER A 17 18.00 9.38 2.99
CA SER A 17 17.97 10.41 4.02
C SER A 17 17.72 9.81 5.40
N GLY A 18 18.63 10.04 6.34
CA GLY A 18 18.40 9.75 7.77
C GLY A 18 17.68 10.88 8.48
N PHE A 19 16.85 10.53 9.47
CA PHE A 19 16.38 11.46 10.50
C PHE A 19 17.49 11.63 11.55
N ASP A 20 17.68 12.84 12.07
CA ASP A 20 18.63 13.14 13.15
C ASP A 20 17.90 13.90 14.26
N GLY A 21 17.44 13.14 15.27
CA GLY A 21 16.70 13.69 16.41
C GLY A 21 17.47 14.76 17.19
N SER A 22 18.81 14.73 17.18
CA SER A 22 19.63 15.70 17.90
C SER A 22 19.52 17.13 17.34
N LYS A 23 19.09 17.27 16.08
CA LYS A 23 18.88 18.56 15.41
C LYS A 23 17.48 19.12 15.63
N SER A 24 16.57 18.37 16.23
CA SER A 24 15.20 18.80 16.47
C SER A 24 15.01 19.26 17.92
N LYS A 25 14.41 20.44 18.09
CA LYS A 25 14.08 21.00 19.41
C LYS A 25 12.84 20.34 20.06
N THR A 26 12.05 19.64 19.26
CA THR A 26 10.81 18.97 19.69
C THR A 26 10.96 17.46 19.81
N TYR A 27 12.12 16.92 19.41
CA TYR A 27 12.44 15.50 19.53
C TYR A 27 12.47 15.03 20.99
N LYS A 28 11.92 13.82 21.20
CA LYS A 28 11.93 13.10 22.46
C LYS A 28 12.18 11.62 22.19
N ASP A 29 13.31 11.11 22.66
CA ASP A 29 13.56 9.68 22.74
C ASP A 29 12.59 9.06 23.77
N GLN A 30 11.87 8.00 23.37
CA GLN A 30 10.98 7.28 24.28
C GLN A 30 11.74 6.22 25.12
N ASN A 31 13.03 5.99 24.84
CA ASN A 31 13.89 4.99 25.47
C ASN A 31 13.33 3.56 25.37
N ILE A 32 12.65 3.26 24.26
CA ILE A 32 12.05 1.94 24.00
C ILE A 32 12.59 1.42 22.67
N ASN A 33 13.36 0.34 22.73
CA ASN A 33 13.82 -0.38 21.55
C ASN A 33 12.70 -1.27 21.02
N VAL A 34 12.55 -1.34 19.70
CA VAL A 34 11.56 -2.17 19.02
C VAL A 34 12.21 -3.04 17.95
N LEU A 35 11.67 -4.25 17.81
CA LEU A 35 11.96 -5.16 16.70
C LEU A 35 10.68 -5.27 15.87
N LEU A 36 10.75 -4.86 14.61
CA LEU A 36 9.63 -4.92 13.69
C LEU A 36 9.47 -6.33 13.10
N PRO A 37 8.28 -6.70 12.59
CA PRO A 37 8.04 -8.01 11.97
C PRO A 37 9.02 -8.37 10.84
N ASP A 38 9.52 -7.37 10.12
CA ASP A 38 10.48 -7.51 9.03
C ASP A 38 11.93 -7.66 9.51
N SER A 39 12.13 -7.82 10.83
CA SER A 39 13.42 -7.87 11.53
C SER A 39 14.22 -6.57 11.54
N SER A 40 13.63 -5.46 11.14
CA SER A 40 14.24 -4.14 11.32
C SER A 40 14.25 -3.75 12.80
N GLN A 41 15.31 -3.06 13.22
CA GLN A 41 15.49 -2.62 14.61
C GLN A 41 15.58 -1.10 14.68
N GLY A 42 14.99 -0.55 15.74
CA GLY A 42 15.00 0.88 15.99
C GLY A 42 14.50 1.25 17.37
N ASN A 43 14.34 2.55 17.58
CA ASN A 43 13.78 3.13 18.79
C ASN A 43 12.46 3.82 18.53
N LEU A 44 11.57 3.78 19.52
CA LEU A 44 10.48 4.73 19.57
C LEU A 44 11.04 6.13 19.85
N ALA A 45 10.70 7.05 18.95
CA ALA A 45 10.96 8.47 19.07
C ALA A 45 9.63 9.22 18.95
N ALA A 46 9.57 10.44 19.48
CA ALA A 46 8.47 11.35 19.25
C ALA A 46 8.98 12.69 18.74
N ASP A 47 8.32 13.25 17.74
CA ASP A 47 8.60 14.59 17.23
C ASP A 47 7.36 15.17 16.53
N VAL A 48 7.44 16.42 16.09
CA VAL A 48 6.44 17.07 15.25
C VAL A 48 6.51 16.51 13.83
N VAL A 49 5.47 15.75 13.45
CA VAL A 49 5.31 15.20 12.11
C VAL A 49 4.29 16.02 11.31
N THR A 50 4.61 16.33 10.06
CA THR A 50 3.70 17.00 9.12
C THR A 50 3.36 16.08 7.95
N VAL A 51 2.08 15.98 7.62
CA VAL A 51 1.56 15.18 6.50
C VAL A 51 0.63 16.06 5.66
N GLY A 52 1.04 16.43 4.45
CA GLY A 52 0.31 17.44 3.68
C GLY A 52 0.24 18.76 4.46
N SER A 53 -0.97 19.24 4.71
CA SER A 53 -1.24 20.42 5.54
C SER A 53 -1.45 20.10 7.04
N ALA A 54 -1.52 18.82 7.42
CA ALA A 54 -1.79 18.41 8.80
C ALA A 54 -0.51 18.36 9.64
N VAL A 55 -0.58 18.89 10.87
CA VAL A 55 0.51 18.84 11.87
C VAL A 55 0.08 17.93 13.02
N LEU A 56 0.78 16.81 13.21
CA LEU A 56 0.37 15.73 14.12
C LEU A 56 0.84 15.91 15.57
N GLY A 57 1.44 17.06 15.89
CA GLY A 57 2.04 17.36 17.18
C GLY A 57 3.07 16.31 17.57
N SER A 58 3.14 15.93 18.85
CA SER A 58 4.02 14.87 19.35
C SER A 58 3.59 13.50 18.81
N GLN A 59 4.00 13.16 17.59
CA GLN A 59 3.76 11.87 16.95
C GLN A 59 4.89 10.91 17.29
N VAL A 60 4.52 9.74 17.82
CA VAL A 60 5.47 8.66 18.06
C VAL A 60 5.69 7.88 16.77
N PHE A 61 6.94 7.58 16.44
CA PHE A 61 7.34 6.79 15.27
C PHE A 61 8.58 5.96 15.62
N VAL A 62 8.99 5.08 14.71
CA VAL A 62 10.20 4.26 14.87
C VAL A 62 11.35 4.88 14.09
N GLU A 63 12.42 5.27 14.77
CA GLU A 63 13.69 5.62 14.16
C GLU A 63 14.54 4.35 13.99
N LEU A 64 14.78 3.94 12.75
CA LEU A 64 15.47 2.69 12.43
C LEU A 64 16.99 2.89 12.39
N TRP A 65 17.72 1.97 13.01
CA TRP A 65 19.19 1.94 12.96
C TRP A 65 19.71 0.87 11.99
N HIS A 66 18.97 -0.25 11.89
CA HIS A 66 19.32 -1.40 11.06
C HIS A 66 18.10 -1.87 10.24
N PRO A 67 17.70 -1.10 9.21
CA PRO A 67 16.57 -1.49 8.36
C PRO A 67 16.96 -2.69 7.47
N LYS A 68 16.08 -3.71 7.38
CA LYS A 68 16.33 -4.96 6.63
C LYS A 68 15.77 -4.95 5.21
N ASN A 69 14.65 -4.25 4.97
CA ASN A 69 13.95 -4.26 3.69
C ASN A 69 13.74 -2.82 3.15
N ARG A 70 14.84 -2.08 2.96
CA ARG A 70 14.76 -0.73 2.39
C ARG A 70 14.38 -0.79 0.92
N HIS A 71 13.26 -0.15 0.59
CA HIS A 71 12.91 0.11 -0.80
C HIS A 71 13.78 1.27 -1.34
N PRO A 72 14.39 1.13 -2.54
CA PRO A 72 15.46 2.04 -3.00
C PRO A 72 15.01 3.50 -3.18
N ASN A 73 13.71 3.73 -3.39
CA ASN A 73 13.18 5.06 -3.68
C ASN A 73 12.49 5.74 -2.49
N THR A 74 12.60 5.18 -1.28
CA THR A 74 11.91 5.71 -0.10
C THR A 74 12.81 5.70 1.13
N ASP A 75 12.76 6.76 1.94
CA ASP A 75 13.53 6.86 3.19
C ASP A 75 12.84 6.18 4.39
N GLY A 76 11.56 5.86 4.26
CA GLY A 76 10.77 5.23 5.34
C GLY A 76 9.34 4.89 4.89
N VAL A 77 8.55 4.38 5.83
CA VAL A 77 7.17 3.92 5.60
C VAL A 77 6.20 4.70 6.47
N PHE A 78 5.07 5.12 5.87
CA PHE A 78 3.94 5.69 6.59
C PHE A 78 2.80 4.68 6.58
N GLY A 79 2.65 3.95 7.69
CA GLY A 79 1.66 2.88 7.80
C GLY A 79 0.24 3.41 7.70
N LEU A 80 -0.57 2.74 6.89
CA LEU A 80 -2.02 2.96 6.77
C LEU A 80 -2.83 1.77 7.32
N GLY A 81 -2.19 0.80 7.99
CA GLY A 81 -2.85 -0.40 8.53
C GLY A 81 -3.84 -0.10 9.66
N ILE A 82 -4.63 -1.11 10.05
CA ILE A 82 -5.56 -0.98 11.18
C ILE A 82 -4.83 -1.52 12.42
N PRO A 83 -4.82 -0.78 13.55
CA PRO A 83 -4.02 -1.17 14.71
C PRO A 83 -4.54 -2.49 15.27
N TYR A 84 -3.66 -3.47 15.39
CA TYR A 84 -3.96 -4.74 16.03
C TYR A 84 -3.58 -4.70 17.52
N VAL A 85 -4.44 -5.29 18.36
CA VAL A 85 -4.34 -5.25 19.82
C VAL A 85 -3.03 -5.84 20.36
N TYR A 86 -2.36 -6.74 19.62
CA TYR A 86 -1.15 -7.42 20.08
C TYR A 86 0.17 -6.68 19.77
N GLU A 87 0.15 -5.55 19.07
CA GLU A 87 1.32 -4.68 18.90
C GLU A 87 1.43 -3.65 20.04
N GLU A 88 1.23 -4.05 21.30
CA GLU A 88 1.12 -3.13 22.47
C GLU A 88 2.31 -2.16 22.65
N LYS A 89 3.43 -2.39 21.97
CA LYS A 89 4.61 -1.52 21.99
C LYS A 89 4.68 -0.55 20.81
N LEU A 90 3.93 -0.75 19.74
CA LEU A 90 3.95 0.16 18.59
C LEU A 90 2.85 1.21 18.70
N PRO A 91 3.14 2.47 18.36
CA PRO A 91 2.11 3.50 18.34
C PRO A 91 1.06 3.19 17.27
N PRO A 92 -0.19 3.65 17.44
CA PRO A 92 -1.17 3.54 16.38
C PRO A 92 -0.66 4.30 15.14
N PRO A 93 -1.06 3.85 13.93
CA PRO A 93 -0.65 4.48 12.70
C PRO A 93 -0.94 6.00 12.69
N PRO A 94 -0.03 6.83 12.16
CA PRO A 94 -0.12 8.29 12.25
C PRO A 94 -1.37 8.88 11.56
N PHE A 95 -1.99 8.17 10.60
CA PHE A 95 -3.18 8.67 9.92
C PHE A 95 -4.40 8.83 10.84
N TYR A 96 -4.47 8.11 11.97
CA TYR A 96 -5.57 8.29 12.93
C TYR A 96 -5.65 9.73 13.45
N LYS A 97 -4.49 10.36 13.67
CA LYS A 97 -4.42 11.77 14.06
C LYS A 97 -4.74 12.72 12.91
N VAL A 98 -4.41 12.35 11.67
CA VAL A 98 -4.79 13.14 10.49
C VAL A 98 -6.32 13.17 10.41
N LEU A 99 -6.96 11.99 10.46
CA LEU A 99 -8.40 11.84 10.34
C LEU A 99 -9.19 12.41 11.52
N SER A 100 -8.64 12.47 12.73
CA SER A 100 -9.35 13.04 13.89
C SER A 100 -9.67 14.53 13.75
N THR A 101 -9.08 15.21 12.76
CA THR A 101 -9.32 16.63 12.46
C THR A 101 -9.86 16.85 11.04
N ALA A 102 -10.06 15.77 10.27
CA ALA A 102 -10.50 15.85 8.90
C ALA A 102 -12.03 15.94 8.79
N GLU A 103 -12.53 16.43 7.66
CA GLU A 103 -13.97 16.61 7.41
C GLU A 103 -14.69 15.26 7.38
N ASP A 104 -14.26 14.35 6.51
CA ASP A 104 -14.67 12.95 6.52
C ASP A 104 -13.58 12.03 7.09
N GLN A 105 -13.96 10.96 7.78
CA GLN A 105 -13.03 9.93 8.25
C GLN A 105 -12.65 8.96 7.13
N LEU A 106 -12.16 9.50 6.00
CA LEU A 106 -11.80 8.77 4.79
C LEU A 106 -10.35 9.01 4.41
N ILE A 107 -9.71 7.95 3.93
CA ILE A 107 -8.44 8.00 3.21
C ILE A 107 -8.72 7.53 1.80
N THR A 108 -8.37 8.33 0.80
CA THR A 108 -8.47 7.91 -0.60
C THR A 108 -7.12 7.95 -1.26
N LEU A 109 -6.83 6.93 -2.06
CA LEU A 109 -5.62 6.86 -2.87
C LEU A 109 -6.01 6.80 -4.34
N TYR A 110 -5.37 7.65 -5.13
CA TYR A 110 -5.44 7.66 -6.58
C TYR A 110 -4.06 7.39 -7.15
N PHE A 111 -3.95 6.36 -7.96
CA PHE A 111 -2.71 6.00 -8.68
C PHE A 111 -2.91 6.29 -10.16
N GLY A 112 -2.48 7.48 -10.60
CA GLY A 112 -2.50 7.86 -12.00
C GLY A 112 -1.13 7.69 -12.66
N LYS A 113 -1.13 7.74 -14.00
CA LYS A 113 0.10 7.60 -14.80
C LYS A 113 1.08 8.76 -14.58
N ASP A 114 0.55 9.99 -14.49
CA ASP A 114 1.34 11.21 -14.40
C ASP A 114 1.25 11.87 -13.00
N LYS A 115 0.13 11.65 -12.30
CA LYS A 115 -0.12 12.15 -10.95
C LYS A 115 -0.73 11.05 -10.10
N SER A 116 -0.17 10.85 -8.91
CA SER A 116 -0.79 10.06 -7.85
C SER A 116 -1.11 10.97 -6.68
N GLU A 117 -2.17 10.65 -5.93
CA GLU A 117 -2.66 11.45 -4.82
C GLU A 117 -3.07 10.55 -3.66
N ILE A 118 -2.79 11.02 -2.45
CA ILE A 118 -3.43 10.54 -1.22
C ILE A 118 -4.15 11.72 -0.59
N ALA A 119 -5.44 11.55 -0.31
CA ALA A 119 -6.24 12.54 0.40
C ALA A 119 -6.69 11.95 1.73
N PHE A 120 -6.68 12.81 2.75
CA PHE A 120 -7.24 12.53 4.06
C PHE A 120 -8.38 13.51 4.26
N GLY A 121 -9.59 13.02 4.52
CA GLY A 121 -10.73 13.91 4.75
C GLY A 121 -11.85 13.87 3.74
N GLY A 122 -11.80 13.01 2.72
CA GLY A 122 -12.85 12.96 1.70
C GLY A 122 -12.42 12.25 0.43
N ILE A 123 -13.27 12.33 -0.60
CA ILE A 123 -13.05 11.78 -1.94
C ILE A 123 -12.96 12.93 -2.94
N ASP A 124 -11.87 12.98 -3.73
CA ASP A 124 -11.83 13.87 -4.90
C ASP A 124 -12.61 13.24 -6.06
N TYR A 125 -13.87 13.65 -6.21
CA TYR A 125 -14.75 13.19 -7.29
C TYR A 125 -14.32 13.64 -8.69
N SER A 126 -13.31 14.49 -8.84
CA SER A 126 -12.71 14.77 -10.16
C SER A 126 -11.83 13.61 -10.66
N LEU A 127 -11.35 12.75 -9.76
CA LEU A 127 -10.46 11.63 -10.05
C LEU A 127 -11.19 10.29 -10.17
N VAL A 128 -12.45 10.22 -9.74
CA VAL A 128 -13.25 8.99 -9.72
C VAL A 128 -14.67 9.24 -10.22
N LYS A 129 -15.19 8.28 -10.98
CA LYS A 129 -16.60 8.26 -11.37
C LYS A 129 -17.45 7.77 -10.21
N THR A 130 -18.34 8.60 -9.69
CA THR A 130 -19.14 8.27 -8.49
C THR A 130 -19.93 6.97 -8.67
N GLU A 131 -20.44 6.69 -9.87
CA GLU A 131 -21.18 5.48 -10.19
C GLU A 131 -20.32 4.21 -10.20
N THR A 132 -18.98 4.31 -10.14
CA THR A 132 -18.08 3.14 -10.05
C THR A 132 -17.68 2.80 -8.62
N ILE A 133 -17.98 3.66 -7.64
CA ILE A 133 -17.63 3.40 -6.24
C ILE A 133 -18.45 2.21 -5.72
N ALA A 134 -17.77 1.22 -5.14
CA ALA A 134 -18.37 0.10 -4.42
C ALA A 134 -17.87 0.11 -2.97
N PHE A 135 -18.74 -0.25 -2.03
CA PHE A 135 -18.39 -0.39 -0.63
C PHE A 135 -18.40 -1.88 -0.26
N ALA A 136 -17.36 -2.33 0.42
CA ALA A 136 -17.26 -3.67 0.99
C ALA A 136 -16.84 -3.55 2.46
N PRO A 137 -17.46 -4.31 3.38
CA PRO A 137 -17.07 -4.30 4.78
C PRO A 137 -15.68 -4.93 4.96
N ILE A 138 -14.95 -4.46 5.97
CA ILE A 138 -13.71 -5.09 6.40
C ILE A 138 -14.03 -6.41 7.09
N THR A 139 -13.34 -7.47 6.69
CA THR A 139 -13.57 -8.85 7.19
C THR A 139 -12.50 -9.33 8.18
N VAL A 140 -11.38 -8.60 8.31
CA VAL A 140 -10.28 -8.92 9.24
C VAL A 140 -9.90 -7.64 9.99
N HIS A 141 -9.88 -7.68 11.33
CA HIS A 141 -9.86 -6.48 12.18
C HIS A 141 -8.57 -5.64 12.16
N ASP A 142 -7.47 -6.14 11.60
CA ASP A 142 -6.14 -5.49 11.58
C ASP A 142 -5.61 -5.15 10.18
N CYS A 143 -6.35 -5.53 9.14
CA CYS A 143 -5.94 -5.30 7.76
C CYS A 143 -7.07 -4.69 6.95
N TRP A 144 -6.74 -3.99 5.87
CA TRP A 144 -7.72 -3.58 4.86
C TRP A 144 -8.15 -4.78 4.02
N THR A 145 -8.74 -5.78 4.66
CA THR A 145 -9.14 -7.03 4.04
C THR A 145 -10.64 -7.00 3.77
N ILE A 146 -11.01 -7.22 2.52
CA ILE A 146 -12.40 -7.27 2.06
C ILE A 146 -12.74 -8.65 1.52
N GLU A 147 -14.04 -8.94 1.47
CA GLU A 147 -14.54 -10.09 0.71
C GLU A 147 -14.60 -9.76 -0.79
N ILE A 148 -14.21 -10.72 -1.60
CA ILE A 148 -14.44 -10.78 -3.03
C ILE A 148 -15.45 -11.90 -3.26
N GLU A 149 -16.60 -11.53 -3.80
CA GLU A 149 -17.73 -12.45 -4.04
C GLU A 149 -17.35 -13.51 -5.08
N ARG A 150 -16.62 -13.09 -6.11
CA ARG A 150 -16.21 -13.94 -7.23
C ARG A 150 -15.01 -13.35 -7.96
N ILE A 151 -14.21 -14.22 -8.56
CA ILE A 151 -13.20 -13.85 -9.56
C ILE A 151 -13.41 -14.69 -10.81
N THR A 152 -13.62 -14.05 -11.97
CA THR A 152 -13.77 -14.79 -13.24
C THR A 152 -12.67 -14.44 -14.23
N VAL A 153 -12.14 -15.47 -14.89
CA VAL A 153 -11.15 -15.37 -15.97
C VAL A 153 -11.68 -16.18 -17.15
N SER A 154 -11.80 -15.56 -18.32
CA SER A 154 -12.41 -16.21 -19.51
C SER A 154 -13.78 -16.86 -19.23
N GLY A 155 -14.58 -16.26 -18.36
CA GLY A 155 -15.89 -16.79 -17.94
C GLY A 155 -15.85 -17.94 -16.93
N LYS A 156 -14.66 -18.45 -16.56
CA LYS A 156 -14.50 -19.45 -15.51
C LYS A 156 -14.29 -18.77 -14.16
N ASP A 157 -15.08 -19.18 -13.18
CA ASP A 157 -14.90 -18.78 -11.79
C ASP A 157 -13.69 -19.49 -11.15
N ILE A 158 -12.77 -18.73 -10.58
CA ILE A 158 -11.57 -19.22 -9.89
C ILE A 158 -11.63 -19.00 -8.37
N CYS A 159 -12.76 -18.46 -7.88
CA CYS A 159 -13.06 -18.20 -6.48
C CYS A 159 -14.59 -18.41 -6.25
N PRO A 160 -15.11 -19.65 -6.39
CA PRO A 160 -16.55 -19.90 -6.41
C PRO A 160 -17.24 -19.86 -5.04
N GLU A 161 -16.48 -20.00 -3.96
CA GLU A 161 -16.98 -19.92 -2.58
C GLU A 161 -16.79 -18.52 -1.97
N GLY A 162 -16.38 -17.53 -2.76
CA GLY A 162 -15.85 -16.27 -2.27
C GLY A 162 -14.41 -16.41 -1.76
N CYS A 163 -13.74 -15.28 -1.65
CA CYS A 163 -12.35 -15.20 -1.17
C CYS A 163 -12.11 -13.85 -0.49
N GLN A 164 -10.98 -13.73 0.18
CA GLN A 164 -10.56 -12.48 0.81
C GLN A 164 -9.42 -11.85 0.01
N ALA A 165 -9.36 -10.53 0.00
CA ALA A 165 -8.22 -9.78 -0.52
C ALA A 165 -7.83 -8.66 0.43
N MET A 166 -6.54 -8.57 0.72
CA MET A 166 -5.94 -7.46 1.42
C MET A 166 -5.59 -6.36 0.41
N LEU A 167 -6.07 -5.15 0.68
CA LEU A 167 -5.77 -3.96 -0.10
C LEU A 167 -4.45 -3.37 0.42
N ASP A 168 -3.34 -3.75 -0.23
CA ASP A 168 -1.99 -3.32 0.14
C ASP A 168 -1.41 -2.37 -0.90
N THR A 169 -1.27 -1.10 -0.51
CA THR A 169 -0.70 -0.05 -1.38
C THR A 169 0.82 -0.17 -1.58
N ALA A 170 1.49 -0.99 -0.76
CA ALA A 170 2.92 -1.27 -0.90
C ALA A 170 3.19 -2.48 -1.80
N ALA A 171 2.16 -3.26 -2.17
CA ALA A 171 2.32 -4.40 -3.06
C ALA A 171 2.60 -3.94 -4.51
N GLU A 172 3.64 -4.49 -5.12
CA GLU A 172 4.01 -4.20 -6.52
C GLU A 172 3.21 -5.02 -7.55
N GLY A 173 2.31 -5.89 -7.08
CA GLY A 173 1.50 -6.75 -7.95
C GLY A 173 0.37 -7.46 -7.22
N ILE A 174 -0.49 -8.14 -7.99
CA ILE A 174 -1.61 -8.91 -7.45
C ILE A 174 -1.11 -10.30 -7.08
N MET A 175 -1.07 -10.57 -5.78
CA MET A 175 -0.73 -11.89 -5.23
C MET A 175 -1.99 -12.72 -5.01
N ALA A 176 -1.91 -14.01 -5.27
CA ALA A 176 -3.02 -14.94 -5.08
C ALA A 176 -2.50 -16.32 -4.65
N PRO A 177 -3.34 -17.18 -4.04
CA PRO A 177 -2.94 -18.54 -3.72
C PRO A 177 -2.56 -19.31 -5.00
N GLY A 178 -1.67 -20.30 -4.86
CA GLY A 178 -1.09 -21.02 -6.00
C GLY A 178 -2.13 -21.62 -6.95
N GLY A 179 -3.27 -22.08 -6.44
CA GLY A 179 -4.37 -22.60 -7.25
C GLY A 179 -4.96 -21.56 -8.21
N GLN A 180 -5.23 -20.35 -7.73
CA GLN A 180 -5.73 -19.24 -8.54
C GLN A 180 -4.69 -18.77 -9.56
N VAL A 181 -3.42 -18.69 -9.16
CA VAL A 181 -2.31 -18.34 -10.08
C VAL A 181 -2.22 -19.36 -11.22
N LEU A 182 -2.29 -20.65 -10.91
CA LEU A 182 -2.31 -21.72 -11.91
C LEU A 182 -3.54 -21.63 -12.81
N ALA A 183 -4.72 -21.37 -12.26
CA ALA A 183 -5.96 -21.22 -13.04
C ALA A 183 -5.86 -20.05 -14.04
N VAL A 184 -5.39 -18.88 -13.60
CA VAL A 184 -5.14 -17.72 -14.49
C VAL A 184 -4.15 -18.11 -15.59
N ARG A 185 -3.04 -18.75 -15.22
CA ARG A 185 -2.00 -19.16 -16.16
C ARG A 185 -2.51 -20.14 -17.23
N GLU A 186 -3.25 -21.17 -16.83
CA GLU A 186 -3.85 -22.14 -17.75
C GLU A 186 -4.84 -21.49 -18.73
N LEU A 187 -5.66 -20.54 -18.23
CA LEU A 187 -6.64 -19.82 -19.04
C LEU A 187 -5.99 -18.78 -19.96
N THR A 188 -4.79 -18.33 -19.63
CA THR A 188 -4.02 -17.37 -20.44
C THR A 188 -3.31 -18.04 -21.63
N ARG A 189 -3.03 -19.36 -21.57
CA ARG A 189 -2.46 -20.24 -22.63
C ARG A 189 -1.11 -19.83 -23.25
N HIS A 190 -0.66 -18.59 -23.05
CA HIS A 190 0.50 -17.99 -23.70
C HIS A 190 1.64 -17.66 -22.73
N ALA A 191 1.39 -17.77 -21.42
CA ALA A 191 2.39 -17.57 -20.38
C ALA A 191 3.23 -18.84 -20.19
N LYS A 192 4.55 -18.66 -20.20
CA LYS A 192 5.54 -19.67 -19.81
C LYS A 192 5.41 -20.04 -18.33
N THR A 193 6.22 -20.99 -17.87
CA THR A 193 6.22 -21.47 -16.47
C THR A 193 6.52 -20.40 -15.43
N ASP A 194 7.24 -19.37 -15.84
CA ASP A 194 7.69 -18.21 -15.07
C ASP A 194 6.74 -16.99 -15.20
N GLY A 195 5.60 -17.13 -15.90
CA GLY A 195 4.63 -16.04 -16.11
C GLY A 195 4.95 -15.13 -17.29
N PHE A 196 6.07 -15.33 -17.99
CA PHE A 196 6.46 -14.49 -19.12
C PHE A 196 5.76 -14.92 -20.42
N PHE A 197 5.40 -13.95 -21.26
CA PHE A 197 4.81 -14.17 -22.58
C PHE A 197 5.32 -13.12 -23.57
N SER A 198 5.21 -13.39 -24.88
CA SER A 198 5.58 -12.42 -25.91
C SER A 198 4.66 -11.21 -25.88
N CYS A 199 5.19 -9.98 -25.97
CA CYS A 199 4.38 -8.76 -26.07
C CYS A 199 3.35 -8.81 -27.21
N SER A 200 3.64 -9.53 -28.30
CA SER A 200 2.70 -9.73 -29.42
C SER A 200 1.44 -10.51 -29.04
N LYS A 201 1.43 -11.17 -27.88
CA LYS A 201 0.31 -11.95 -27.33
C LYS A 201 -0.50 -11.19 -26.29
N LEU A 202 -0.15 -9.94 -25.96
CA LEU A 202 -0.85 -9.15 -24.95
C LEU A 202 -2.36 -9.05 -25.23
N ALA A 203 -2.73 -8.78 -26.49
CA ALA A 203 -4.13 -8.68 -26.90
C ALA A 203 -4.89 -10.03 -26.85
N GLN A 204 -4.20 -11.15 -26.63
CA GLN A 204 -4.79 -12.49 -26.54
C GLN A 204 -4.97 -12.95 -25.10
N LEU A 205 -4.48 -12.18 -24.11
CA LEU A 205 -4.66 -12.53 -22.71
C LEU A 205 -6.08 -12.15 -22.25
N PRO A 206 -6.67 -12.93 -21.33
CA PRO A 206 -8.05 -12.73 -20.92
C PRO A 206 -8.23 -11.52 -20.00
N SER A 207 -9.41 -10.92 -19.98
CA SER A 207 -9.80 -10.03 -18.90
C SER A 207 -9.94 -10.81 -17.59
N ILE A 208 -9.58 -10.19 -16.46
CA ILE A 208 -9.87 -10.71 -15.11
C ILE A 208 -10.95 -9.83 -14.49
N LYS A 209 -12.03 -10.43 -14.00
CA LYS A 209 -13.14 -9.69 -13.38
C LYS A 209 -13.26 -10.04 -11.91
N PHE A 210 -13.28 -9.02 -11.07
CA PHE A 210 -13.51 -9.11 -9.63
C PHE A 210 -14.91 -8.60 -9.31
N TYR A 211 -15.64 -9.32 -8.48
CA TYR A 211 -16.99 -8.97 -8.06
C TYR A 211 -16.92 -8.54 -6.59
N ILE A 212 -17.17 -7.27 -6.34
CA ILE A 212 -16.95 -6.63 -5.02
C ILE A 212 -18.09 -5.65 -4.77
N GLY A 213 -18.81 -5.84 -3.65
CA GLY A 213 -19.88 -4.93 -3.24
C GLY A 213 -20.99 -4.80 -4.30
N GLY A 214 -21.32 -5.90 -4.97
CA GLY A 214 -22.30 -5.94 -6.06
C GLY A 214 -21.87 -5.25 -7.36
N LYS A 215 -20.60 -4.85 -7.50
CA LYS A 215 -20.03 -4.27 -8.73
C LYS A 215 -18.97 -5.16 -9.35
N VAL A 216 -18.76 -4.99 -10.66
CA VAL A 216 -17.75 -5.72 -11.42
C VAL A 216 -16.60 -4.80 -11.76
N PHE A 217 -15.40 -5.17 -11.32
CA PHE A 217 -14.14 -4.50 -11.65
C PHE A 217 -13.37 -5.37 -12.63
N GLU A 218 -13.17 -4.88 -13.85
CA GLU A 218 -12.50 -5.60 -14.93
C GLU A 218 -11.09 -5.07 -15.13
N LEU A 219 -10.10 -5.97 -15.08
CA LEU A 219 -8.73 -5.72 -15.50
C LEU A 219 -8.53 -6.30 -16.90
N GLU A 220 -8.11 -5.45 -17.82
CA GLU A 220 -7.63 -5.87 -19.14
C GLU A 220 -6.18 -6.36 -19.04
N ALA A 221 -5.72 -7.05 -20.09
CA ALA A 221 -4.35 -7.57 -20.17
C ALA A 221 -3.26 -6.51 -19.87
N LYS A 222 -3.49 -5.26 -20.26
CA LYS A 222 -2.56 -4.15 -20.04
C LYS A 222 -2.47 -3.70 -18.58
N ASP A 223 -3.46 -4.04 -17.75
CA ASP A 223 -3.56 -3.58 -16.36
C ASP A 223 -2.82 -4.55 -15.42
N TYR A 224 -2.74 -5.84 -15.77
CA TYR A 224 -2.08 -6.86 -14.96
C TYR A 224 -0.78 -7.42 -15.56
N ALA A 225 -0.42 -7.03 -16.80
CA ALA A 225 0.83 -7.45 -17.41
C ALA A 225 1.83 -6.30 -17.58
N VAL A 226 3.05 -6.53 -17.09
CA VAL A 226 4.14 -5.56 -17.13
C VAL A 226 5.12 -5.91 -18.24
N LYS A 227 5.44 -4.93 -19.09
CA LYS A 227 6.48 -5.09 -20.11
C LYS A 227 7.86 -5.03 -19.45
N VAL A 228 8.56 -6.16 -19.44
CA VAL A 228 9.96 -6.23 -19.01
C VAL A 228 10.85 -6.08 -20.24
N GLY A 229 11.69 -5.03 -20.25
CA GLY A 229 12.74 -4.89 -21.25
C GLY A 229 13.98 -5.66 -20.83
N TYR A 230 14.47 -6.57 -21.67
CA TYR A 230 15.85 -7.00 -21.55
C TYR A 230 16.72 -5.90 -22.15
N ASN A 231 17.49 -5.20 -21.32
CA ASN A 231 18.65 -4.47 -21.83
C ASN A 231 19.68 -5.52 -22.27
N THR A 232 19.60 -5.96 -23.52
CA THR A 232 20.69 -6.67 -24.20
C THR A 232 21.58 -5.66 -24.90
#